data_AF-A0A7K3KLK6-F1
#
_entry.id   AF-A0A7K3KLK6-F1
#
_cell.length_a   1.000
_cell.length_b   1.000
_cell.length_c   1.000
_cell.angle_alpha   90.00
_cell.angle_beta   90.00
_cell.angle_gamma   90.00
#
_symmetry.space_group_name_H-M   'P 1'
#
loop_
_entity.id
_entity.type
_entity.pdbx_description
1 polymer ?
#
loop_
_entity_poly.entity_id
_entity_poly.type
_entity_poly.pdbx_seq_one_letter_code
_entity_poly.pdbx_strand_id
1 'polypeptide(L)'
;MKFRKPAIAAWSLMLVFGLCALGACSPATPSTSSTASDPASGQSDESAGAATEADATETMAFTWSPESDCAMCHQADTDSFDDASCPASQHADMKDQCMSCHDDPNMERAHSKVEIGDTKKKATLKRTAVTRESCTTGCHDQAELTEKGAAAAVLTDKNGLTVNPHELPAHEEHEGITCASCHKLHTSDSPEEAAPAVCLNCHHANVYECNTCHAH
;
A
#
# COMPACT_ATOMS: atom_id res chain seq x y z
N MET A 1 37.14 46.49 15.65
CA MET A 1 35.83 46.96 16.16
C MET A 1 35.07 47.70 15.07
N LYS A 2 34.01 47.08 14.52
CA LYS A 2 32.74 47.73 14.12
C LYS A 2 31.84 46.66 13.47
N PHE A 3 31.03 46.06 14.33
CA PHE A 3 29.93 45.17 13.96
C PHE A 3 28.88 45.96 13.18
N ARG A 4 28.48 45.48 12.00
CA ARG A 4 27.26 45.93 11.31
C ARG A 4 26.20 44.85 11.52
N LYS A 5 25.12 45.25 12.20
CA LYS A 5 23.98 44.41 12.62
C LYS A 5 23.16 43.94 11.41
N PRO A 6 22.56 42.73 11.44
CA PRO A 6 21.59 42.30 10.43
C PRO A 6 20.22 42.98 10.66
N ALA A 7 19.58 43.37 9.56
CA ALA A 7 18.21 43.88 9.55
C ALA A 7 17.23 42.70 9.66
N ILE A 8 16.48 42.67 10.75
CA ILE A 8 15.39 41.73 11.01
C ILE A 8 14.15 42.31 10.33
N ALA A 9 13.68 41.68 9.25
CA ALA A 9 12.40 42.00 8.64
C ALA A 9 11.30 41.30 9.46
N ALA A 10 10.58 42.07 10.26
CA ALA A 10 9.39 41.64 10.97
C ALA A 10 8.25 41.40 9.96
N TRP A 11 7.76 40.16 9.86
CA TRP A 11 6.51 39.85 9.19
C TRP A 11 5.40 39.82 10.22
N SER A 12 4.49 40.79 10.13
CA SER A 12 3.37 40.96 11.03
C SER A 12 2.30 39.89 10.81
N LEU A 13 1.92 39.29 11.93
CA LEU A 13 0.78 38.41 12.16
C LEU A 13 -0.55 39.15 11.85
N MET A 14 -1.35 38.65 10.92
CA MET A 14 -2.76 39.04 10.78
C MET A 14 -3.67 37.92 11.29
N LEU A 15 -4.15 38.13 12.53
CA LEU A 15 -5.26 37.42 13.14
C LEU A 15 -6.58 37.95 12.55
N VAL A 16 -7.31 37.12 11.82
CA VAL A 16 -8.70 37.40 11.45
C VAL A 16 -9.62 36.57 12.35
N PHE A 17 -10.24 37.27 13.31
CA PHE A 17 -11.37 36.77 14.08
C PHE A 17 -12.64 36.84 13.20
N GLY A 18 -13.24 35.69 12.92
CA GLY A 18 -14.56 35.57 12.28
C GLY A 18 -15.47 34.71 13.15
N LEU A 19 -16.23 35.37 14.04
CA LEU A 19 -17.24 34.78 14.91
C LEU A 19 -18.63 35.04 14.29
N CYS A 20 -19.38 33.99 13.92
CA CYS A 20 -20.83 34.07 13.75
C CYS A 20 -21.51 32.71 14.00
N ALA A 21 -22.17 32.67 15.15
CA ALA A 21 -23.34 31.93 15.63
C ALA A 21 -24.05 30.85 14.78
N LEU A 22 -24.25 29.71 15.46
CA LEU A 22 -25.50 28.98 15.73
C LEU A 22 -26.27 28.32 14.56
N GLY A 23 -26.13 27.00 14.48
CA GLY A 23 -27.08 26.07 13.85
C GLY A 23 -27.05 24.73 14.59
N ALA A 24 -27.85 24.62 15.64
CA ALA A 24 -28.03 23.38 16.40
C ALA A 24 -29.14 22.52 15.77
N CYS A 25 -28.82 21.28 15.40
CA CYS A 25 -29.82 20.21 15.25
C CYS A 25 -29.45 19.10 16.24
N SER A 26 -30.32 18.92 17.23
CA SER A 26 -30.25 17.84 18.23
C SER A 26 -30.75 16.50 17.65
N PRO A 27 -30.35 15.37 18.24
CA PRO A 27 -30.64 14.03 17.75
C PRO A 27 -32.05 13.55 18.12
N ALA A 28 -32.66 12.77 17.24
CA ALA A 28 -33.87 12.03 17.54
C ALA A 28 -33.56 10.88 18.52
N THR A 29 -34.27 10.85 19.65
CA THR A 29 -34.35 9.71 20.58
C THR A 29 -35.76 9.08 20.44
N PRO A 30 -36.11 8.03 21.20
CA PRO A 30 -36.36 6.70 20.65
C PRO A 30 -37.86 6.37 20.66
N SER A 31 -38.32 5.51 19.77
CA SER A 31 -39.65 4.90 19.92
C SER A 31 -39.56 3.68 20.83
N THR A 32 -39.91 3.84 22.10
CA THR A 32 -40.40 2.76 22.95
C THR A 32 -41.91 2.66 22.80
N SER A 33 -42.40 1.48 22.43
CA SER A 33 -43.74 1.03 22.79
C SER A 33 -43.66 -0.44 23.09
N SER A 34 -43.73 -0.74 24.38
CA SER A 34 -43.94 -2.07 24.92
C SER A 34 -45.43 -2.39 24.85
N THR A 35 -45.77 -3.54 24.29
CA THR A 35 -46.91 -4.35 24.76
C THR A 35 -46.47 -5.80 24.74
N ALA A 36 -46.33 -6.37 25.93
CA ALA A 36 -46.11 -7.78 26.16
C ALA A 36 -47.44 -8.55 26.00
N SER A 37 -47.37 -9.78 25.51
CA SER A 37 -47.95 -11.02 26.10
C SER A 37 -48.47 -11.97 25.02
N ASP A 38 -47.71 -13.05 24.83
CA ASP A 38 -48.08 -14.41 24.43
C ASP A 38 -49.35 -14.93 25.15
N PRO A 39 -50.07 -15.99 24.66
CA PRO A 39 -49.43 -17.24 24.21
C PRO A 39 -50.07 -18.03 23.05
N ALA A 40 -49.19 -18.83 22.43
CA ALA A 40 -49.33 -20.23 21.98
C ALA A 40 -50.63 -20.68 21.29
N SER A 41 -50.49 -21.16 20.05
CA SER A 41 -51.00 -22.47 19.58
C SER A 41 -50.44 -22.78 18.19
N GLY A 42 -50.02 -24.02 18.00
CA GLY A 42 -49.20 -24.43 16.85
C GLY A 42 -49.94 -24.58 15.53
N GLN A 43 -49.14 -24.61 14.47
CA GLN A 43 -49.30 -25.49 13.33
C GLN A 43 -47.96 -25.57 12.61
N SER A 44 -47.47 -26.79 12.50
CA SER A 44 -46.48 -27.22 11.54
C SER A 44 -47.05 -27.03 10.15
N ASP A 45 -46.42 -26.20 9.32
CA ASP A 45 -46.55 -26.31 7.87
C ASP A 45 -45.18 -26.17 7.23
N GLU A 46 -44.90 -27.20 6.45
CA GLU A 46 -43.69 -27.47 5.71
C GLU A 46 -43.61 -26.47 4.54
N SER A 47 -42.94 -25.34 4.73
CA SER A 47 -42.54 -24.49 3.61
C SER A 47 -41.15 -24.89 3.17
N ALA A 48 -41.13 -25.67 2.10
CA ALA A 48 -39.99 -26.00 1.27
C ALA A 48 -38.95 -24.89 1.23
N GLY A 49 -37.68 -25.30 1.40
CA GLY A 49 -36.53 -24.44 1.23
C GLY A 49 -36.60 -23.71 -0.11
N ALA A 50 -36.86 -22.41 -0.04
CA ALA A 50 -36.38 -21.51 -1.05
C ALA A 50 -34.86 -21.50 -0.90
N ALA A 51 -34.20 -22.44 -1.59
CA ALA A 51 -32.87 -22.17 -2.08
C ALA A 51 -32.99 -20.85 -2.83
N THR A 52 -32.46 -19.78 -2.24
CA THR A 52 -31.97 -18.66 -3.02
C THR A 52 -31.12 -19.29 -4.10
N GLU A 53 -31.66 -19.33 -5.32
CA GLU A 53 -30.84 -19.49 -6.50
C GLU A 53 -29.73 -18.47 -6.34
N ALA A 54 -28.52 -18.96 -6.08
CA ALA A 54 -27.35 -18.21 -6.40
C ALA A 54 -27.54 -17.88 -7.87
N ASP A 55 -27.76 -16.60 -8.16
CA ASP A 55 -27.61 -16.03 -9.49
C ASP A 55 -26.35 -16.67 -10.07
N ALA A 56 -26.55 -17.64 -10.95
CA ALA A 56 -25.47 -18.28 -11.66
C ALA A 56 -25.06 -17.25 -12.69
N THR A 57 -24.37 -16.21 -12.23
CA THR A 57 -23.67 -15.29 -13.10
C THR A 57 -22.78 -16.19 -13.94
N GLU A 58 -23.07 -16.32 -15.23
CA GLU A 58 -22.28 -17.16 -16.13
C GLU A 58 -20.84 -16.64 -16.10
N THR A 59 -19.98 -17.38 -15.42
CA THR A 59 -18.56 -17.06 -15.35
C THR A 59 -17.89 -17.61 -16.60
N MET A 60 -17.16 -16.75 -17.32
CA MET A 60 -16.36 -17.18 -18.48
C MET A 60 -14.90 -17.36 -18.09
N ALA A 61 -14.26 -18.40 -18.59
CA ALA A 61 -12.83 -18.63 -18.36
C ALA A 61 -12.00 -17.48 -18.94
N PHE A 62 -11.14 -16.88 -18.13
CA PHE A 62 -10.16 -15.91 -18.60
C PHE A 62 -8.95 -16.65 -19.20
N THR A 63 -8.48 -16.20 -20.37
CA THR A 63 -7.24 -16.69 -20.98
C THR A 63 -6.19 -15.61 -20.86
N TRP A 64 -5.10 -15.92 -20.14
CA TRP A 64 -4.01 -14.98 -19.92
C TRP A 64 -3.19 -14.74 -21.19
N SER A 65 -2.82 -13.48 -21.42
CA SER A 65 -1.67 -13.08 -22.25
C SER A 65 -1.01 -11.81 -21.69
N PRO A 66 0.25 -11.51 -22.05
CA PRO A 66 0.95 -10.28 -21.64
C PRO A 66 0.24 -8.99 -22.04
N GLU A 67 -0.61 -9.03 -23.06
CA GLU A 67 -1.38 -7.90 -23.60
C GLU A 67 -2.79 -7.80 -23.01
N SER A 68 -3.10 -8.61 -22.00
CA SER A 68 -4.42 -8.57 -21.35
C SER A 68 -4.67 -7.20 -20.69
N ASP A 69 -5.91 -6.71 -20.81
CA ASP A 69 -6.33 -5.51 -20.10
C ASP A 69 -6.38 -5.78 -18.59
N CYS A 70 -5.35 -5.32 -17.89
CA CYS A 70 -5.17 -5.53 -16.46
C CYS A 70 -6.29 -4.85 -15.64
N ALA A 71 -6.80 -3.72 -16.12
CA ALA A 71 -7.80 -2.91 -15.41
C ALA A 71 -9.13 -3.65 -15.24
N MET A 72 -9.42 -4.64 -16.10
CA MET A 72 -10.61 -5.49 -15.97
C MET A 72 -10.74 -6.17 -14.60
N CYS A 73 -9.62 -6.49 -13.95
CA CYS A 73 -9.58 -7.12 -12.62
C CYS A 73 -8.78 -6.32 -11.58
N HIS A 74 -7.83 -5.50 -12.03
CA HIS A 74 -6.89 -4.73 -11.20
C HIS A 74 -7.14 -3.22 -11.25
N GLN A 75 -8.40 -2.81 -11.39
CA GLN A 75 -8.78 -1.39 -11.53
C GLN A 75 -8.18 -0.50 -10.42
N ALA A 76 -8.12 -0.98 -9.17
CA ALA A 76 -7.53 -0.22 -8.07
C ALA A 76 -6.03 0.07 -8.29
N ASP A 77 -5.28 -0.87 -8.85
CA ASP A 77 -3.86 -0.68 -9.18
C ASP A 77 -3.73 0.34 -10.31
N THR A 78 -4.60 0.28 -11.32
CA THR A 78 -4.67 1.27 -12.41
C THR A 78 -5.06 2.67 -11.91
N ASP A 79 -6.04 2.77 -11.01
CA ASP A 79 -6.52 4.04 -10.44
C ASP A 79 -5.44 4.72 -9.59
N SER A 80 -4.54 3.93 -8.97
CA SER A 80 -3.45 4.48 -8.16
C SER A 80 -2.45 5.35 -8.94
N PHE A 81 -2.41 5.25 -10.28
CA PHE A 81 -1.63 6.14 -11.13
C PHE A 81 -2.22 7.56 -11.20
N ASP A 82 -3.50 7.74 -10.86
CA ASP A 82 -4.14 9.07 -10.79
C ASP A 82 -4.21 9.59 -9.34
N ASP A 83 -3.92 8.75 -8.35
CA ASP A 83 -3.95 9.09 -6.94
C ASP A 83 -2.59 9.62 -6.47
N ALA A 84 -2.50 10.94 -6.28
CA ALA A 84 -1.29 11.62 -5.82
C ALA A 84 -0.78 11.14 -4.44
N SER A 85 -1.59 10.41 -3.66
CA SER A 85 -1.14 9.78 -2.42
C SER A 85 -0.38 8.46 -2.64
N CYS A 86 -0.57 7.82 -3.79
CA CYS A 86 0.13 6.61 -4.18
C CYS A 86 1.41 6.95 -4.96
N PRO A 87 2.58 6.35 -4.67
CA PRO A 87 3.80 6.58 -5.44
C PRO A 87 3.68 6.19 -6.93
N ALA A 88 2.73 5.33 -7.30
CA ALA A 88 2.41 5.02 -8.70
C ALA A 88 2.05 6.26 -9.51
N SER A 89 1.46 7.30 -8.90
CA SER A 89 1.15 8.56 -9.60
C SER A 89 2.35 9.29 -10.17
N GLN A 90 3.54 9.05 -9.62
CA GLN A 90 4.80 9.56 -10.16
C GLN A 90 5.20 8.87 -11.48
N HIS A 91 4.53 7.79 -11.84
CA HIS A 91 4.71 7.00 -13.05
C HIS A 91 3.45 7.02 -13.94
N ALA A 92 2.63 8.09 -13.89
CA ALA A 92 1.36 8.19 -14.61
C ALA A 92 1.45 7.83 -16.11
N ASP A 93 2.58 8.15 -16.77
CA ASP A 93 2.83 7.82 -18.18
C ASP A 93 2.93 6.30 -18.46
N MET A 94 3.05 5.48 -17.41
CA MET A 94 3.16 4.02 -17.47
C MET A 94 1.87 3.29 -17.07
N LYS A 95 0.75 4.00 -16.92
CA LYS A 95 -0.53 3.44 -16.44
C LYS A 95 -1.00 2.19 -17.21
N ASP A 96 -0.75 2.14 -18.52
CA ASP A 96 -1.12 1.01 -19.39
C ASP A 96 0.05 0.05 -19.65
N GLN A 97 1.20 0.28 -19.02
CA GLN A 97 2.46 -0.46 -19.24
C GLN A 97 2.78 -1.38 -18.06
N CYS A 98 1.77 -2.10 -17.56
CA CYS A 98 1.87 -2.94 -16.36
C CYS A 98 3.08 -3.91 -16.41
N MET A 99 3.32 -4.52 -17.58
CA MET A 99 4.39 -5.49 -17.78
C MET A 99 5.81 -4.88 -17.74
N SER A 100 5.96 -3.55 -17.83
CA SER A 100 7.26 -2.91 -17.67
C SER A 100 7.84 -3.11 -16.26
N CYS A 101 6.99 -3.33 -15.26
CA CYS A 101 7.41 -3.65 -13.89
C CYS A 101 6.97 -5.06 -13.45
N HIS A 102 5.90 -5.59 -14.03
CA HIS A 102 5.28 -6.86 -13.62
C HIS A 102 5.48 -8.00 -14.63
N ASP A 103 6.71 -8.20 -15.10
CA ASP A 103 7.08 -9.32 -15.99
C ASP A 103 7.55 -10.55 -15.19
N ASP A 104 6.67 -11.10 -14.35
CA ASP A 104 6.97 -12.32 -13.58
C ASP A 104 6.72 -13.57 -14.44
N PRO A 105 7.67 -14.51 -14.54
CA PRO A 105 7.50 -15.72 -15.35
C PRO A 105 6.35 -16.63 -14.87
N ASN A 106 5.81 -16.41 -13.68
CA ASN A 106 4.70 -17.18 -13.12
C ASN A 106 3.31 -16.56 -13.39
N MET A 107 3.22 -15.48 -14.16
CA MET A 107 1.95 -14.80 -14.43
C MET A 107 0.89 -15.71 -15.07
N GLU A 108 1.24 -16.50 -16.08
CA GLU A 108 0.29 -17.44 -16.70
C GLU A 108 -0.32 -18.39 -15.66
N ARG A 109 0.54 -18.94 -14.80
CA ARG A 109 0.10 -19.83 -13.72
C ARG A 109 -0.78 -19.10 -12.71
N ALA A 110 -0.48 -17.84 -12.38
CA ALA A 110 -1.28 -17.02 -11.47
C ALA A 110 -2.71 -16.82 -12.00
N HIS A 111 -2.87 -16.67 -13.31
CA HIS A 111 -4.14 -16.39 -13.96
C HIS A 111 -4.88 -17.63 -14.47
N SER A 112 -4.25 -18.81 -14.46
CA SER A 112 -4.79 -20.08 -15.01
C SER A 112 -6.15 -20.54 -14.45
N LYS A 113 -6.61 -19.98 -13.33
CA LYS A 113 -7.88 -20.32 -12.67
C LYS A 113 -8.81 -19.10 -12.50
N VAL A 114 -8.50 -18.01 -13.18
CA VAL A 114 -9.33 -16.80 -13.14
C VAL A 114 -10.52 -17.01 -14.08
N GLU A 115 -11.70 -16.68 -13.57
CA GLU A 115 -12.92 -16.64 -14.35
C GLU A 115 -13.49 -15.23 -14.22
N ILE A 116 -13.93 -14.65 -15.33
CA ILE A 116 -14.54 -13.32 -15.32
C ILE A 116 -15.90 -13.40 -14.63
N GLY A 117 -16.16 -12.43 -13.75
CA GLY A 117 -17.35 -12.40 -12.90
C GLY A 117 -17.19 -13.15 -11.58
N ASP A 118 -16.08 -13.86 -11.36
CA ASP A 118 -15.81 -14.42 -10.04
C ASP A 118 -15.36 -13.35 -9.05
N THR A 119 -15.92 -13.41 -7.85
CA THR A 119 -15.61 -12.51 -6.73
C THR A 119 -14.63 -13.15 -5.74
N LYS A 120 -14.26 -14.42 -5.94
CA LYS A 120 -13.37 -15.17 -5.07
C LYS A 120 -11.95 -15.22 -5.64
N LYS A 121 -10.95 -15.09 -4.77
CA LYS A 121 -9.55 -15.27 -5.15
C LYS A 121 -9.28 -16.77 -5.36
N LYS A 122 -9.21 -17.25 -6.61
CA LYS A 122 -9.01 -18.70 -6.93
C LYS A 122 -7.54 -19.13 -7.02
N ALA A 123 -6.64 -18.22 -7.38
CA ALA A 123 -5.19 -18.38 -7.29
C ALA A 123 -4.55 -16.98 -7.24
N THR A 124 -3.63 -16.75 -6.31
CA THR A 124 -2.86 -15.52 -6.25
C THR A 124 -1.40 -15.87 -6.03
N LEU A 125 -0.49 -15.25 -6.78
CA LEU A 125 0.87 -15.10 -6.29
C LEU A 125 0.77 -14.35 -4.95
N LYS A 126 1.54 -14.76 -3.94
CA LYS A 126 1.63 -13.98 -2.69
C LYS A 126 2.10 -12.55 -2.98
N ARG A 127 2.94 -12.41 -4.01
CA ARG A 127 3.40 -11.16 -4.61
C ARG A 127 3.96 -11.45 -5.99
N THR A 128 3.67 -10.60 -6.98
CA THR A 128 4.43 -10.58 -8.24
C THR A 128 5.84 -10.10 -7.95
N ALA A 129 6.86 -10.81 -8.43
CA ALA A 129 8.23 -10.34 -8.30
C ALA A 129 8.43 -9.07 -9.13
N VAL A 130 8.72 -7.95 -8.45
CA VAL A 130 9.30 -6.75 -9.05
C VAL A 130 10.74 -6.71 -8.58
N THR A 131 11.66 -7.03 -9.48
CA THR A 131 13.08 -7.09 -9.15
C THR A 131 13.66 -5.68 -9.10
N ARG A 132 14.90 -5.54 -8.64
CA ARG A 132 15.59 -4.24 -8.65
C ARG A 132 15.81 -3.75 -10.08
N GLU A 133 16.14 -4.68 -10.96
CA GLU A 133 16.42 -4.44 -12.37
C GLU A 133 15.21 -3.81 -13.07
N SER A 134 13.98 -4.24 -12.76
CA SER A 134 12.76 -3.64 -13.29
C SER A 134 12.66 -2.13 -13.05
N CYS A 135 13.26 -1.62 -11.96
CA CYS A 135 13.31 -0.19 -11.66
C CYS A 135 14.53 0.48 -12.30
N THR A 136 15.69 -0.18 -12.29
CA THR A 136 16.97 0.44 -12.68
C THR A 136 17.28 0.33 -14.17
N THR A 137 16.65 -0.59 -14.89
CA THR A 137 16.86 -0.75 -16.33
C THR A 137 16.17 0.39 -17.08
N GLY A 138 16.94 1.45 -17.35
CA GLY A 138 16.53 2.55 -18.21
C GLY A 138 15.70 3.65 -17.55
N CYS A 139 15.32 3.52 -16.27
CA CYS A 139 14.49 4.50 -15.56
C CYS A 139 15.18 5.15 -14.36
N HIS A 140 15.66 4.35 -13.40
CA HIS A 140 16.34 4.86 -12.20
C HIS A 140 17.84 4.52 -12.20
N ASP A 141 18.69 5.52 -11.95
CA ASP A 141 20.12 5.29 -11.78
C ASP A 141 20.45 4.93 -10.32
N GLN A 142 21.10 3.78 -10.12
CA GLN A 142 21.43 3.28 -8.79
C GLN A 142 22.43 4.19 -8.05
N ALA A 143 23.39 4.79 -8.76
CA ALA A 143 24.39 5.66 -8.13
C ALA A 143 23.74 6.98 -7.66
N GLU A 144 22.84 7.55 -8.45
CA GLU A 144 22.07 8.73 -8.09
C GLU A 144 21.15 8.47 -6.88
N LEU A 145 20.51 7.29 -6.82
CA LEU A 145 19.70 6.89 -5.67
C LEU A 145 20.54 6.76 -4.39
N THR A 146 21.73 6.18 -4.49
CA THR A 146 22.69 6.07 -3.40
C THR A 146 23.11 7.46 -2.91
N GLU A 147 23.51 8.35 -3.83
CA GLU A 147 23.95 9.71 -3.49
C GLU A 147 22.83 10.51 -2.80
N LYS A 148 21.62 10.52 -3.37
CA LYS A 148 20.47 11.21 -2.77
C LYS A 148 20.03 10.60 -1.45
N GLY A 149 20.15 9.27 -1.31
CA GLY A 149 19.81 8.53 -0.11
C GLY A 149 20.79 8.71 1.05
N ALA A 150 22.02 9.17 0.79
CA ALA A 150 23.07 9.25 1.80
C ALA A 150 22.73 10.16 3.01
N ALA A 151 21.85 11.15 2.81
CA ALA A 151 21.41 12.07 3.86
C ALA A 151 20.11 11.60 4.57
N ALA A 152 19.49 10.51 4.13
CA ALA A 152 18.23 10.05 4.69
C ALA A 152 18.45 9.39 6.07
N ALA A 153 17.86 9.96 7.11
CA ALA A 153 17.94 9.45 8.48
C ALA A 153 16.87 8.39 8.83
N VAL A 154 16.07 7.99 7.84
CA VAL A 154 14.90 7.10 8.00
C VAL A 154 15.27 5.75 8.61
N LEU A 155 16.43 5.20 8.27
CA LEU A 155 16.97 3.98 8.84
C LEU A 155 18.08 4.31 9.83
N THR A 156 17.70 4.90 10.96
CA THR A 156 18.59 5.09 12.11
C THR A 156 18.19 4.13 13.22
N ASP A 157 19.14 3.30 13.66
CA ASP A 157 18.91 2.33 14.72
C ASP A 157 18.91 2.96 16.12
N LYS A 158 18.65 2.16 17.15
CA LYS A 158 18.60 2.66 18.54
C LYS A 158 19.95 3.16 19.08
N ASN A 159 21.06 2.76 18.45
CA ASN A 159 22.41 3.16 18.81
C ASN A 159 22.85 4.42 18.04
N GLY A 160 22.01 4.93 17.13
CA GLY A 160 22.29 6.10 16.32
C GLY A 160 23.06 5.80 15.03
N LEU A 161 23.20 4.52 14.65
CA LEU A 161 23.76 4.16 13.36
C LEU A 161 22.70 4.36 12.27
N THR A 162 22.98 5.27 11.35
CA THR A 162 22.17 5.47 10.14
C THR A 162 22.74 4.64 8.99
N VAL A 163 21.87 3.91 8.27
CA VAL A 163 22.24 3.16 7.06
C VAL A 163 21.53 3.72 5.85
N ASN A 164 22.21 3.71 4.69
CA ASN A 164 21.61 4.09 3.42
C ASN A 164 20.90 2.87 2.80
N PRO A 165 19.57 2.86 2.67
CA PRO A 165 18.83 1.72 2.10
C PRO A 165 19.16 1.43 0.62
N HIS A 166 19.72 2.41 -0.09
CA HIS A 166 20.13 2.27 -1.49
C HIS A 166 21.59 1.84 -1.65
N GLU A 167 22.32 1.70 -0.55
CA GLU A 167 23.70 1.21 -0.51
C GLU A 167 23.87 0.29 0.71
N LEU A 168 23.05 -0.77 0.74
CA LEU A 168 23.11 -1.75 1.81
C LEU A 168 24.47 -2.48 1.79
N PRO A 169 25.05 -2.79 2.95
CA PRO A 169 26.25 -3.61 3.04
C PRO A 169 26.05 -4.96 2.32
N ALA A 170 27.06 -5.41 1.59
CA ALA A 170 26.99 -6.69 0.87
C ALA A 170 26.81 -7.87 1.85
N HIS A 171 25.69 -8.57 1.72
CA HIS A 171 25.34 -9.77 2.47
C HIS A 171 24.25 -10.54 1.70
N GLU A 172 24.28 -11.87 1.71
CA GLU A 172 23.34 -12.71 0.93
C GLU A 172 21.87 -12.36 1.22
N GLU A 173 21.54 -12.15 2.50
CA GLU A 173 20.17 -11.79 2.91
C GLU A 173 19.76 -10.37 2.50
N HIS A 174 20.70 -9.46 2.21
CA HIS A 174 20.37 -8.13 1.69
C HIS A 174 20.09 -8.14 0.17
N GLU A 175 20.57 -9.15 -0.56
CA GLU A 175 20.32 -9.28 -2.00
C GLU A 175 18.83 -9.51 -2.30
N GLY A 176 18.12 -10.17 -1.37
CA GLY A 176 16.66 -10.38 -1.46
C GLY A 176 15.81 -9.12 -1.24
N ILE A 177 16.41 -8.00 -0.80
CA ILE A 177 15.70 -6.75 -0.56
C ILE A 177 15.60 -5.95 -1.88
N THR A 178 14.39 -5.89 -2.44
CA THR A 178 14.09 -5.10 -3.65
C THR A 178 13.50 -3.74 -3.31
N CYS A 179 13.41 -2.83 -4.29
CA CYS A 179 12.78 -1.51 -4.14
C CYS A 179 11.37 -1.64 -3.56
N ALA A 180 10.61 -2.63 -4.05
CA ALA A 180 9.24 -2.91 -3.63
C ALA A 180 9.12 -3.48 -2.20
N SER A 181 10.23 -3.81 -1.53
CA SER A 181 10.21 -4.16 -0.10
C SER A 181 9.81 -2.96 0.76
N CYS A 182 10.31 -1.76 0.43
CA CYS A 182 10.03 -0.52 1.16
C CYS A 182 9.06 0.40 0.40
N HIS A 183 9.17 0.49 -0.92
CA HIS A 183 8.31 1.34 -1.75
C HIS A 183 7.09 0.57 -2.24
N LYS A 184 5.92 0.83 -1.64
CA LYS A 184 4.64 0.27 -2.12
C LYS A 184 4.03 1.25 -3.11
N LEU A 185 4.01 0.89 -4.40
CA LEU A 185 3.63 1.82 -5.46
C LEU A 185 2.12 2.07 -5.52
N HIS A 186 1.32 1.02 -5.38
CA HIS A 186 -0.13 1.07 -5.52
C HIS A 186 -0.88 1.30 -4.19
N THR A 187 -0.17 1.73 -3.14
CA THR A 187 -0.78 2.09 -1.86
C THR A 187 -0.22 3.43 -1.40
N SER A 188 -0.90 4.08 -0.45
CA SER A 188 -0.42 5.30 0.19
C SER A 188 0.60 5.04 1.30
N ASP A 189 1.14 3.82 1.40
CA ASP A 189 2.07 3.46 2.47
C ASP A 189 3.39 4.21 2.28
N SER A 190 3.82 4.89 3.33
CA SER A 190 5.05 5.66 3.32
C SER A 190 6.28 4.74 3.44
N PRO A 191 7.33 4.95 2.62
CA PRO A 191 8.61 4.25 2.79
C PRO A 191 9.23 4.49 4.17
N GLU A 192 8.96 5.63 4.80
CA GLU A 192 9.43 5.96 6.14
C GLU A 192 8.88 5.03 7.23
N GLU A 193 7.68 4.48 7.02
CA GLU A 193 7.07 3.50 7.91
C GLU A 193 7.44 2.07 7.49
N ALA A 194 7.47 1.79 6.18
CA ALA A 194 7.72 0.46 5.66
C ALA A 194 9.19 0.02 5.77
N ALA A 195 10.14 0.93 5.53
CA ALA A 195 11.56 0.59 5.47
C ALA A 195 12.11 0.08 6.82
N PRO A 196 11.85 0.72 7.98
CA PRO A 196 12.30 0.18 9.26
C PRO A 196 11.77 -1.23 9.52
N ALA A 197 10.51 -1.52 9.17
CA ALA A 197 9.91 -2.83 9.36
C ALA A 197 10.64 -3.93 8.55
N VAL A 198 11.15 -3.62 7.35
CA VAL A 198 11.97 -4.54 6.56
C VAL A 198 13.25 -4.90 7.31
N CYS A 199 13.97 -3.89 7.83
CA CYS A 199 15.21 -4.11 8.58
C CYS A 199 14.97 -4.91 9.85
N LEU A 200 13.89 -4.61 10.58
CA LEU A 200 13.54 -5.25 11.85
C LEU A 200 13.15 -6.73 11.73
N ASN A 201 12.83 -7.23 10.52
CA ASN A 201 12.61 -8.66 10.30
C ASN A 201 13.85 -9.50 10.64
N CYS A 202 15.05 -8.93 10.45
CA CYS A 202 16.32 -9.57 10.77
C CYS A 202 17.01 -8.88 11.95
N HIS A 203 16.97 -7.55 11.99
CA HIS A 203 17.53 -6.71 13.06
C HIS A 203 16.48 -6.42 14.16
N HIS A 204 15.80 -7.45 14.65
CA HIS A 204 14.68 -7.32 15.61
C HIS A 204 15.05 -6.61 16.93
N ALA A 205 16.34 -6.55 17.28
CA ALA A 205 16.84 -5.77 18.41
C ALA A 205 17.00 -4.26 18.12
N ASN A 206 16.65 -3.82 16.90
CA ASN A 206 16.88 -2.48 16.35
C ASN A 206 18.35 -2.03 16.49
N VAL A 207 19.26 -2.89 16.04
CA VAL A 207 20.72 -2.64 15.95
C VAL A 207 21.17 -3.11 14.58
N TYR A 208 21.69 -2.20 13.75
CA TYR A 208 22.10 -2.49 12.38
C TYR A 208 23.56 -2.93 12.28
N GLU A 209 24.37 -2.70 13.31
CA GLU A 209 25.74 -3.19 13.36
C GLU A 209 25.76 -4.73 13.26
N CYS A 210 26.45 -5.26 12.26
CA CYS A 210 26.57 -6.70 12.04
C CYS A 210 27.38 -7.38 13.14
N ASN A 211 27.19 -8.69 13.32
CA ASN A 211 27.96 -9.53 14.25
C ASN A 211 27.90 -9.15 15.73
N THR A 212 27.02 -8.22 16.14
CA THR A 212 26.81 -7.89 17.55
C THR A 212 25.86 -8.86 18.26
N CYS A 213 25.06 -9.61 17.51
CA CYS A 213 23.99 -10.47 18.06
C CYS A 213 23.98 -11.90 17.50
N HIS A 214 24.34 -12.09 16.22
CA HIS A 214 24.53 -13.40 15.60
C HIS A 214 25.93 -13.45 15.00
N ALA A 215 26.78 -14.33 15.52
CA ALA A 215 28.09 -14.63 14.93
C ALA A 215 27.89 -15.74 13.90
N HIS A 216 28.25 -15.47 12.65
CA HIS A 216 28.28 -16.45 11.58
C HIS A 216 29.69 -17.03 11.44
#